data_AF-A0A967LWQ9-F1
#
_entry.id   AF-A0A967LWQ9-F1
#
_cell.length_a   1.000
_cell.length_b   1.000
_cell.length_c   1.000
_cell.angle_alpha   90.00
_cell.angle_beta   90.00
_cell.angle_gamma   90.00
#
_symmetry.space_group_name_H-M   'P 1'
#
loop_
_entity.id
_entity.type
_entity.pdbx_description
1 polymer ?
#
loop_
_entity_poly.entity_id
_entity_poly.type
_entity_poly.pdbx_seq_one_letter_code
_entity_poly.pdbx_strand_id
1 'polypeptide(L)' 'MNLPEKQVDSIIDLALAEDISHGDLTSQTLIPPELKGKASLLAKAGGIVAGVEVAKRVFNKVDPSLKIEALIQDGA' A
#
# COMPACT_ATOMS: atom_id res chain seq x y z
N MET A 1 -8.44 -16.86 3.82
CA MET A 1 -9.35 -16.62 2.67
C MET A 1 -8.48 -16.65 1.41
N ASN A 2 -8.73 -17.55 0.45
CA ASN A 2 -7.97 -17.56 -0.80
C ASN A 2 -8.63 -16.58 -1.77
N LEU A 3 -8.09 -15.36 -1.84
CA LEU A 3 -8.47 -14.42 -2.88
C LEU A 3 -7.78 -14.79 -4.20
N PRO A 4 -8.45 -14.68 -5.36
CA PRO A 4 -7.80 -14.93 -6.64
C PRO A 4 -6.74 -13.86 -6.90
N GLU A 5 -5.46 -14.20 -6.75
CA GLU A 5 -4.34 -13.24 -6.78
C GLU A 5 -4.36 -12.37 -8.03
N LYS A 6 -4.60 -12.96 -9.20
CA LYS A 6 -4.68 -12.24 -10.47
C LYS A 6 -5.77 -11.16 -10.48
N GLN A 7 -6.93 -11.44 -9.88
CA GLN A 7 -8.03 -10.47 -9.80
C GLN A 7 -7.67 -9.33 -8.83
N VAL A 8 -7.08 -9.67 -7.69
CA VAL A 8 -6.60 -8.67 -6.72
C VAL A 8 -5.55 -7.76 -7.38
N ASP A 9 -4.54 -8.34 -8.03
CA ASP A 9 -3.49 -7.57 -8.69
C ASP A 9 -4.05 -6.67 -9.80
N SER A 10 -5.05 -7.15 -10.56
CA SER A 10 -5.73 -6.35 -11.59
C SER A 10 -6.49 -5.17 -11.00
N ILE A 11 -7.16 -5.35 -9.85
CA ILE A 11 -7.85 -4.26 -9.15
C ILE A 11 -6.83 -3.25 -8.61
N ILE A 12 -5.71 -3.73 -8.06
CA ILE A 12 -4.64 -2.84 -7.59
C ILE A 12 -4.08 -2.02 -8.75
N ASP A 13 -3.80 -2.65 -9.90
CA ASP A 13 -3.28 -1.95 -11.08
C ASP A 13 -4.24 -0.88 -11.59
N LEU A 14 -5.55 -1.17 -11.61
CA LEU A 14 -6.57 -0.19 -11.98
C LEU A 14 -6.64 0.99 -10.99
N ALA A 15 -6.60 0.70 -9.69
CA ALA A 15 -6.64 1.75 -8.66
C ALA A 15 -5.39 2.64 -8.70
N LEU A 16 -4.21 2.05 -8.90
CA LEU A 16 -2.97 2.82 -9.05
C LEU A 16 -2.96 3.66 -10.33
N ALA A 17 -3.50 3.14 -11.43
CA ALA A 17 -3.62 3.89 -12.68
C ALA A 17 -4.58 5.08 -12.59
N GLU A 18 -5.67 4.93 -11.81
CA GLU A 18 -6.58 6.03 -11.49
C GLU A 18 -5.87 7.14 -10.70
N ASP A 19 -5.21 6.77 -9.60
CA ASP A 19 -4.65 7.73 -8.64
C ASP A 19 -3.34 8.38 -9.13
N ILE A 20 -2.46 7.60 -9.80
CA ILE A 20 -1.09 8.00 -10.19
C ILE A 20 -1.00 8.29 -11.71
N SER A 21 -2.12 8.62 -12.36
CA SER A 21 -2.20 8.75 -13.84
C SER A 21 -1.02 9.51 -14.50
N HIS A 22 -0.65 10.68 -13.97
CA HIS A 22 0.46 11.51 -14.47
C HIS A 22 1.61 11.63 -13.45
N GLY A 23 1.61 10.77 -12.43
CA GLY A 23 2.51 10.85 -11.28
C GLY A 23 1.98 11.71 -10.13
N ASP A 24 2.74 11.75 -9.05
CA ASP A 24 2.47 12.57 -7.86
C ASP A 24 3.32 13.84 -7.89
N LEU A 25 2.81 14.88 -8.57
CA LEU A 25 3.52 16.14 -8.75
C LEU A 25 3.88 16.81 -7.42
N THR A 26 3.01 16.70 -6.42
CA THR A 26 3.22 17.33 -5.12
C THR A 26 4.41 16.70 -4.41
N SER A 27 4.44 15.36 -4.30
CA SER A 27 5.55 14.66 -3.69
C SER A 27 6.84 14.82 -4.49
N GLN A 28 6.78 14.71 -5.82
CA GLN A 28 7.96 14.88 -6.69
C GLN A 28 8.58 16.27 -6.61
N THR A 29 7.77 17.31 -6.36
CA THR A 29 8.27 18.70 -6.26
C THR A 29 8.80 19.02 -4.87
N LEU A 30 8.19 18.47 -3.83
CA LEU A 30 8.45 18.88 -2.45
C LEU A 30 9.38 17.92 -1.69
N ILE A 31 9.48 16.66 -2.11
CA ILE A 31 10.21 15.62 -1.39
C ILE A 31 11.42 15.17 -2.21
N PRO A 32 12.66 15.29 -1.67
CA PRO A 32 13.85 14.79 -2.33
C PRO A 32 13.78 13.26 -2.55
N PRO A 33 14.17 12.74 -3.73
CA PRO A 33 14.05 11.32 -4.06
C PRO A 33 14.92 10.40 -3.19
N GLU A 34 15.99 10.93 -2.60
CA GLU A 34 16.87 10.21 -1.68
C GLU A 34 16.35 10.17 -0.23
N LEU A 35 15.31 10.95 0.09
CA LEU A 35 14.75 11.00 1.43
C LEU A 35 14.06 9.68 1.77
N LYS A 36 14.48 9.05 2.86
CA LYS A 36 13.85 7.83 3.39
C LYS A 36 13.07 8.15 4.65
N GLY A 37 11.81 7.70 4.68
CA GLY A 37 10.93 7.83 5.82
C GLY A 37 10.56 6.49 6.44
N LYS A 38 9.93 6.55 7.62
CA LYS A 38 9.20 5.43 8.24
C LYS A 38 7.77 5.87 8.48
N ALA A 39 6.82 5.03 8.11
CA ALA A 39 5.40 5.24 8.34
C ALA A 39 4.81 4.12 9.21
N SER A 40 3.63 4.35 9.78
CA SER A 40 2.88 3.35 10.53
C SER A 40 1.40 3.54 10.26
N LEU A 41 0.70 2.43 9.97
CA LEU A 41 -0.76 2.44 9.83
C LEU A 41 -1.39 2.34 11.21
N LEU A 42 -2.15 3.36 11.59
CA LEU A 42 -2.79 3.45 12.91
C LEU A 42 -4.32 3.34 12.76
N ALA A 43 -4.91 2.37 13.45
CA ALA A 43 -6.36 2.27 13.59
C ALA A 43 -6.87 3.40 14.49
N LYS A 44 -7.78 4.23 13.96
CA LYS A 44 -8.36 5.38 14.69
C LYS A 44 -9.63 5.04 15.46
N ALA A 45 -10.08 3.79 15.38
CA ALA A 45 -11.24 3.25 16.07
C ALA A 45 -11.08 1.74 16.27
N GLY A 46 -11.86 1.16 17.18
CA GLY A 46 -11.90 -0.29 17.37
C GLY A 46 -12.57 -1.02 16.19
N GLY A 47 -12.10 -2.22 15.88
CA GLY A 47 -12.59 -3.05 14.79
C GLY A 47 -11.73 -4.30 14.60
N ILE A 48 -12.03 -5.07 13.55
CA ILE A 48 -11.25 -6.24 13.14
C ILE A 48 -10.39 -5.84 11.95
N VAL A 49 -9.09 -6.14 11.99
CA VAL A 49 -8.18 -5.84 10.88
C VAL A 49 -8.43 -6.79 9.70
N ALA A 50 -8.49 -6.25 8.48
CA ALA A 50 -8.60 -7.06 7.27
C ALA A 50 -7.90 -6.38 6.08
N GLY A 51 -7.26 -7.17 5.22
CA GLY A 51 -6.59 -6.71 4.01
C GLY A 51 -5.09 -6.41 4.19
N VAL A 52 -4.43 -6.88 5.24
CA VAL A 52 -2.99 -6.65 5.49
C VAL A 52 -2.14 -7.16 4.32
N GLU A 53 -2.44 -8.35 3.79
CA GLU A 53 -1.71 -8.90 2.64
C GLU A 53 -1.98 -8.13 1.34
N VAL A 54 -3.18 -7.58 1.16
CA VAL A 54 -3.50 -6.73 0.01
C VAL A 54 -2.75 -5.41 0.12
N ALA A 55 -2.71 -4.78 1.29
CA ALA A 55 -1.94 -3.56 1.53
C ALA A 55 -0.45 -3.75 1.22
N LYS A 56 0.14 -4.88 1.65
CA LYS A 56 1.53 -5.23 1.29
C LYS A 56 1.73 -5.31 -0.23
N ARG A 57 0.80 -5.93 -0.96
CA ARG A 57 0.87 -6.02 -2.43
C ARG A 57 0.81 -4.64 -3.10
N VAL A 58 -0.06 -3.75 -2.62
CA VAL A 58 -0.15 -2.37 -3.11
C VAL A 58 1.20 -1.66 -2.95
N PHE A 59 1.76 -1.65 -1.74
CA PHE A 59 3.05 -1.00 -1.49
C PHE A 59 4.19 -1.63 -2.31
N ASN A 60 4.23 -2.95 -2.45
CA ASN A 60 5.24 -3.63 -3.28
C ASN A 60 5.10 -3.32 -4.78
N LYS A 61 3.89 -3.07 -5.29
CA LYS A 61 3.67 -2.61 -6.67
C LYS A 61 4.13 -1.17 -6.89
N VAL A 62 3.98 -0.32 -5.88
CA VAL A 62 4.45 1.08 -5.92
C VAL A 62 5.97 1.15 -5.83
N ASP A 63 6.58 0.45 -4.87
CA ASP A 63 8.03 0.35 -4.70
C ASP A 63 8.42 -1.01 -4.09
N PRO A 64 9.03 -1.92 -4.87
CA PRO A 64 9.41 -3.25 -4.40
C PRO A 64 10.59 -3.23 -3.41
N SER A 65 11.24 -2.09 -3.19
CA SER A 65 12.33 -1.94 -2.23
C SER A 65 11.86 -1.65 -0.79
N LEU A 66 10.57 -1.38 -0.61
CA LEU A 66 9.99 -1.08 0.69
C LEU A 66 10.09 -2.28 1.66
N LYS A 67 10.40 -1.97 2.92
CA LYS A 67 10.35 -2.94 4.01
C LYS A 67 9.04 -2.78 4.77
N ILE A 68 8.20 -3.82 4.73
CA ILE A 68 6.88 -3.80 5.33
C ILE A 68 6.80 -4.84 6.44
N GLU A 69 6.42 -4.40 7.63
CA GLU A 69 6.21 -5.24 8.81
C GLU A 69 4.72 -5.20 9.19
N ALA A 70 4.09 -6.38 9.29
CA ALA A 70 2.73 -6.49 9.79
C ALA A 70 2.76 -6.67 11.31
N LEU A 71 2.39 -5.62 12.04
CA LEU A 71 2.29 -5.65 13.51
C LEU A 71 1.01 -6.33 14.01
N ILE A 72 -0.03 -6.34 13.17
CA ILE A 72 -1.34 -6.94 13.43
C ILE A 72 -1.71 -7.76 12.19
N GLN A 73 -2.24 -8.97 12.39
CA GLN A 73 -2.67 -9.85 11.30
C GLN A 73 -4.16 -9.68 10.99
N ASP A 74 -4.56 -10.10 9.80
CA ASP A 74 -5.97 -10.15 9.42
C ASP A 74 -6.77 -11.02 10.41
N GLY A 75 -7.92 -10.51 10.85
CA GLY A 75 -8.82 -11.17 11.79
C GLY A 75 -8.54 -10.89 13.28
N ALA A 76 -7.49 -10.13 13.60
CA ALA A 76 -7.21 -9.66 14.96
C ALA A 76 -8.12 -8.52 15.42
#